data_AF-A0A7V9G3S4-F1
#
_entry.id   AF-A0A7V9G3S4-F1
#
_cell.length_a   1.000
_cell.length_b   1.000
_cell.length_c   1.000
_cell.angle_alpha   90.00
_cell.angle_beta   90.00
_cell.angle_gamma   90.00
#
_symmetry.space_group_name_H-M   'P 1'
#
loop_
_entity.id
_entity.type
_entity.pdbx_description
1 polymer ?
#
loop_
_entity_poly.entity_id
_entity_poly.type
_entity_poly.pdbx_seq_one_letter_code
_entity_poly.pdbx_strand_id
1 'polypeptide(L)'
;DLGTFSYAVHVFRHRLDRRVVVLAGDAQHFRPDGQCDGANGITDPTGGFVTRFERSTTSIHGHPISSRGAVLRDPVDLPPSDWECVLDKGAHVLGVHIPALGPMDHAACGESMRAAVAFFAEHIPEWRPVACACTSWLLDAQLADHLPPTANIVRFLGEFHLLPHPGASDAQTLERTFGGPIADLDRAPQESTLQRAIVAHMRSGGRWRDAGGFILLDDLAWGTRRYR
;
A
#
# COMPACT_ATOMS: atom_id res chain seq x y z
N ASP A 1 -9.77 -12.11 5.83
CA ASP A 1 -9.42 -13.56 5.78
C ASP A 1 -8.09 -13.79 6.48
N LEU A 2 -7.73 -15.05 6.74
CA LEU A 2 -6.40 -15.37 7.25
C LEU A 2 -5.41 -15.34 6.07
N GLY A 3 -4.26 -14.70 6.24
CA GLY A 3 -3.27 -14.61 5.19
C GLY A 3 -1.85 -14.49 5.71
N THR A 4 -0.90 -14.59 4.79
CA THR A 4 0.51 -14.41 5.06
C THR A 4 1.01 -13.16 4.33
N PHE A 5 1.80 -12.34 5.01
CA PHE A 5 2.38 -11.15 4.41
C PHE A 5 3.37 -11.54 3.31
N SER A 6 3.06 -11.21 2.06
CA SER A 6 3.79 -11.69 0.88
C SER A 6 4.81 -10.69 0.33
N TYR A 7 4.74 -9.42 0.75
CA TYR A 7 5.60 -8.36 0.28
C TYR A 7 7.03 -8.56 0.78
N ALA A 8 8.01 -8.43 -0.13
CA ALA A 8 9.43 -8.46 0.20
C ALA A 8 9.86 -7.08 0.74
N VAL A 9 9.42 -6.77 1.97
CA VAL A 9 9.72 -5.55 2.71
C VAL A 9 9.88 -5.90 4.19
N HIS A 10 10.63 -5.08 4.92
CA HIS A 10 10.87 -5.22 6.36
C HIS A 10 10.34 -4.00 7.09
N VAL A 11 9.45 -4.19 8.06
CA VAL A 11 8.84 -3.10 8.83
C VAL A 11 9.45 -3.06 10.21
N PHE A 12 10.07 -1.93 10.51
CA PHE A 12 10.70 -1.67 11.80
C PHE A 12 9.91 -0.64 12.59
N ARG A 13 9.85 -0.86 13.89
CA ARG A 13 9.32 0.11 14.84
C ARG A 13 10.41 0.54 15.80
N HIS A 14 10.50 1.84 16.02
CA HIS A 14 11.41 2.37 17.01
C HIS A 14 10.87 2.10 18.42
N ARG A 15 11.73 1.66 19.32
CA ARG A 15 11.36 1.16 20.65
C ARG A 15 10.81 2.25 21.57
N LEU A 16 11.28 3.50 21.43
CA LEU A 16 10.91 4.61 22.31
C LEU A 16 9.69 5.40 21.81
N ASP A 17 9.82 6.01 20.64
CA ASP A 17 8.79 6.91 20.07
C ASP A 17 7.74 6.18 19.19
N ARG A 18 7.89 4.86 19.02
CA ARG A 18 6.97 4.00 18.26
C ARG A 18 6.81 4.36 16.78
N ARG A 19 7.69 5.21 16.21
CA ARG A 19 7.68 5.52 14.78
C ARG A 19 7.95 4.27 13.95
N VAL A 20 7.37 4.21 12.76
CA VAL A 20 7.50 3.07 11.85
C VAL A 20 8.36 3.48 10.65
N VAL A 21 9.31 2.62 10.29
CA VAL A 21 10.09 2.72 9.05
C VAL A 21 9.92 1.42 8.29
N VAL A 22 9.61 1.53 7.01
CA VAL A 22 9.50 0.39 6.09
C VAL A 22 10.71 0.40 5.19
N LEU A 23 11.45 -0.70 5.13
CA LEU A 23 12.60 -0.89 4.24
C LEU A 23 12.24 -1.88 3.14
N ALA A 24 12.60 -1.58 1.90
CA ALA A 24 12.48 -2.50 0.79
C ALA A 24 13.41 -3.71 0.98
N GLY A 25 13.04 -4.85 0.39
CA GLY A 25 13.87 -6.05 0.39
C GLY A 25 15.12 -5.87 -0.48
N ASP A 26 16.05 -6.80 -0.33
CA ASP A 26 17.31 -6.79 -1.07
C ASP A 26 17.10 -7.11 -2.57
N ALA A 27 17.97 -6.56 -3.42
CA ALA A 27 18.06 -6.85 -4.85
C ALA A 27 16.75 -6.65 -5.65
N GLN A 28 15.93 -5.67 -5.29
CA GLN A 28 14.72 -5.32 -6.03
C GLN A 28 14.95 -4.13 -6.96
N HIS A 29 14.37 -4.19 -8.16
CA HIS A 29 14.52 -3.14 -9.17
C HIS A 29 13.37 -2.12 -9.12
N PHE A 30 13.72 -0.85 -9.03
CA PHE A 30 12.77 0.26 -9.02
C PHE A 30 13.15 1.33 -10.05
N ARG A 31 12.12 2.00 -10.58
CA ARG A 31 12.25 3.19 -11.43
C ARG A 31 12.66 4.40 -10.59
N PRO A 32 13.12 5.52 -11.20
CA PRO A 32 13.46 6.74 -10.47
C PRO A 32 12.34 7.28 -9.56
N ASP A 33 11.09 7.02 -9.91
CA ASP A 33 9.90 7.44 -9.14
C ASP A 33 9.55 6.48 -7.97
N GLY A 34 10.39 5.48 -7.71
CA GLY A 34 10.24 4.55 -6.60
C GLY A 34 9.19 3.47 -6.82
N GLN A 35 8.61 3.37 -8.02
CA GLN A 35 7.71 2.26 -8.40
C GLN A 35 8.51 1.06 -8.91
N CYS A 36 7.96 -0.16 -8.74
CA CYS A 36 8.60 -1.37 -9.26
C CYS A 36 8.91 -1.24 -10.75
N ASP A 37 10.10 -1.66 -11.15
CA ASP A 37 10.44 -1.77 -12.57
C ASP A 37 9.50 -2.77 -13.25
N GLY A 38 8.97 -2.40 -14.41
CA GLY A 38 7.94 -3.16 -15.13
C GLY A 38 6.49 -2.85 -14.73
N ALA A 39 6.24 -2.03 -13.70
CA ALA A 39 4.89 -1.54 -13.39
C ALA A 39 4.31 -0.79 -14.60
N ASN A 40 3.06 -1.10 -14.97
CA ASN A 40 2.41 -0.65 -16.20
C ASN A 40 3.17 -0.99 -17.49
N GLY A 41 4.01 -2.03 -17.47
CA GLY A 41 4.89 -2.38 -18.59
C GLY A 41 5.99 -1.35 -18.85
N ILE A 42 6.28 -0.46 -17.90
CA ILE A 42 7.30 0.57 -18.03
C ILE A 42 8.56 0.14 -17.30
N THR A 43 9.68 0.17 -18.00
CA THR A 43 11.00 -0.01 -17.41
C THR A 43 11.85 1.25 -17.59
N ASP A 44 12.79 1.48 -16.68
CA ASP A 44 13.82 2.52 -16.84
C ASP A 44 15.20 1.95 -16.51
N PRO A 45 15.87 1.29 -17.48
CA PRO A 45 17.15 0.64 -17.25
C PRO A 45 18.29 1.64 -16.97
N THR A 46 18.10 2.92 -17.30
CA THR A 46 19.14 3.96 -17.16
C THR A 46 19.00 4.79 -15.90
N GLY A 47 17.77 5.11 -15.52
CA GLY A 47 17.45 5.93 -14.36
C GLY A 47 17.07 5.11 -13.14
N GLY A 48 16.80 3.81 -13.27
CA GLY A 48 16.42 2.94 -12.16
C GLY A 48 17.48 2.78 -11.07
N PHE A 49 17.12 2.06 -10.01
CA PHE A 49 18.05 1.63 -8.97
C PHE A 49 17.66 0.26 -8.44
N VAL A 50 18.65 -0.40 -7.85
CA VAL A 50 18.48 -1.68 -7.16
C VAL A 50 18.61 -1.42 -5.68
N THR A 51 17.66 -1.92 -4.89
CA THR A 51 17.72 -1.79 -3.44
C THR A 51 18.75 -2.73 -2.84
N ARG A 52 19.40 -2.26 -1.78
CA ARG A 52 20.19 -3.09 -0.87
C ARG A 52 19.47 -3.21 0.47
N PHE A 53 19.44 -4.40 1.06
CA PHE A 53 19.01 -4.58 2.44
C PHE A 53 19.99 -5.49 3.19
N GLU A 54 20.55 -4.98 4.28
CA GLU A 54 21.50 -5.72 5.11
C GLU A 54 21.18 -5.54 6.59
N ARG A 55 21.22 -6.65 7.33
CA ARG A 55 21.03 -6.64 8.78
C ARG A 55 22.22 -7.30 9.45
N SER A 56 22.81 -6.57 10.39
CA SER A 56 23.90 -7.04 11.24
C SER A 56 23.57 -6.77 12.72
N THR A 57 24.52 -7.07 13.60
CA THR A 57 24.41 -6.74 15.02
C THR A 57 24.57 -5.25 15.30
N THR A 58 25.14 -4.48 14.37
CA THR A 58 25.48 -3.06 14.55
C THR A 58 24.67 -2.10 13.68
N SER A 59 24.13 -2.56 12.55
CA SER A 59 23.28 -1.75 11.67
C SER A 59 22.20 -2.58 10.97
N ILE A 60 21.03 -1.97 10.76
CA ILE A 60 20.03 -2.35 9.76
C ILE A 60 20.09 -1.29 8.67
N HIS A 61 20.61 -1.66 7.50
CA HIS A 61 20.77 -0.79 6.34
C HIS A 61 19.74 -1.13 5.27
N GLY A 62 19.04 -0.13 4.73
CA GLY A 62 18.18 -0.36 3.57
C GLY A 62 17.45 0.86 3.02
N HIS A 63 16.78 0.67 1.89
CA HIS A 63 16.05 1.73 1.19
C HIS A 63 14.65 1.92 1.80
N PRO A 64 14.31 3.11 2.31
CA PRO A 64 13.01 3.34 2.91
C PRO A 64 11.90 3.41 1.85
N ILE A 65 10.71 2.94 2.23
CA ILE A 65 9.48 3.11 1.46
C ILE A 65 8.68 4.22 2.12
N SER A 66 8.34 5.25 1.35
CA SER A 66 7.47 6.33 1.81
C SER A 66 6.08 5.81 2.17
N SER A 67 5.34 6.54 3.01
CA SER A 67 3.95 6.19 3.34
C SER A 67 3.00 6.15 2.14
N ARG A 68 3.41 6.76 1.01
CA ARG A 68 2.74 6.74 -0.28
C ARG A 68 3.14 5.57 -1.19
N GLY A 69 4.00 4.66 -0.72
CA GLY A 69 4.37 3.44 -1.44
C GLY A 69 5.43 3.62 -2.52
N ALA A 70 6.17 4.74 -2.52
CA ALA A 70 7.35 4.92 -3.36
C ALA A 70 8.61 4.57 -2.58
N VAL A 71 9.49 3.73 -3.15
CA VAL A 71 10.82 3.43 -2.60
C VAL A 71 11.75 4.61 -2.85
N LEU A 72 12.47 5.02 -1.81
CA LEU A 72 13.42 6.11 -1.87
C LEU A 72 14.82 5.59 -2.27
N ARG A 73 15.50 6.34 -3.13
CA ARG A 73 16.83 5.97 -3.64
C ARG A 73 17.89 5.95 -2.56
N ASP A 74 17.84 6.87 -1.62
CA ASP A 74 18.88 7.00 -0.60
C ASP A 74 18.57 6.06 0.57
N PRO A 75 19.47 5.12 0.91
CA PRO A 75 19.24 4.21 2.02
C PRO A 75 19.43 4.91 3.38
N VAL A 76 18.92 4.26 4.41
CA VAL A 76 19.08 4.68 5.81
C VAL A 76 19.72 3.57 6.63
N ASP A 77 20.40 3.96 7.70
CA ASP A 77 20.95 3.07 8.70
C ASP A 77 20.18 3.23 10.02
N LEU A 78 19.63 2.13 10.51
CA LEU A 78 18.86 2.08 11.76
C LEU A 78 19.67 1.30 12.82
N PRO A 79 19.95 1.89 14.00
CA PRO A 79 20.62 1.17 15.08
C PRO A 79 19.78 -0.01 15.60
N PRO A 80 20.25 -1.27 15.58
CA PRO A 80 19.45 -2.42 16.03
C PRO A 80 19.02 -2.35 17.50
N SER A 81 19.73 -1.57 18.33
CA SER A 81 19.34 -1.27 19.72
C SER A 81 18.02 -0.53 19.81
N ASP A 82 17.73 0.32 18.83
CA ASP A 82 16.63 1.30 18.90
C ASP A 82 15.41 0.83 18.11
N TRP A 83 15.56 -0.21 17.29
CA TRP A 83 14.54 -0.66 16.35
C TRP A 83 14.23 -2.16 16.50
N GLU A 84 12.97 -2.51 16.35
CA GLU A 84 12.48 -3.88 16.34
C GLU A 84 11.74 -4.19 15.05
N CYS A 85 11.97 -5.36 14.46
CA CYS A 85 11.18 -5.81 13.31
C CYS A 85 9.80 -6.25 13.81
N VAL A 86 8.74 -5.62 13.30
CA VAL A 86 7.35 -5.84 13.73
C VAL A 86 6.48 -6.49 12.66
N LEU A 87 6.92 -6.46 11.39
CA LEU A 87 6.26 -7.12 10.28
C LEU A 87 7.31 -7.45 9.20
N ASP A 88 7.29 -8.71 8.75
CA ASP A 88 8.21 -9.22 7.73
C ASP A 88 7.46 -10.21 6.83
N LYS A 89 8.04 -10.52 5.67
CA LYS A 89 7.52 -11.55 4.76
C LYS A 89 7.35 -12.87 5.51
N GLY A 90 6.20 -13.51 5.36
CA GLY A 90 5.87 -14.74 6.07
C GLY A 90 5.10 -14.53 7.38
N ALA A 91 5.00 -13.30 7.89
CA ALA A 91 4.20 -13.02 9.07
C ALA A 91 2.70 -13.27 8.83
N HIS A 92 2.01 -13.73 9.86
CA HIS A 92 0.56 -13.89 9.82
C HIS A 92 -0.14 -12.52 9.82
N VAL A 93 -1.11 -12.37 8.94
CA VAL A 93 -1.90 -11.15 8.77
C VAL A 93 -3.37 -11.47 8.58
N LEU A 94 -4.20 -10.44 8.70
CA LEU A 94 -5.59 -10.45 8.25
C LEU A 94 -5.66 -9.80 6.87
N GLY A 95 -6.10 -10.53 5.86
CA GLY A 95 -6.34 -9.96 4.54
C GLY A 95 -7.64 -9.14 4.52
N VAL A 96 -7.56 -7.99 3.85
CA VAL A 96 -8.67 -7.04 3.66
C VAL A 96 -9.13 -7.09 2.22
N HIS A 97 -10.40 -7.40 2.01
CA HIS A 97 -11.05 -7.45 0.70
C HIS A 97 -12.19 -6.44 0.65
N ILE A 98 -12.26 -5.68 -0.44
CA ILE A 98 -13.32 -4.69 -0.65
C ILE A 98 -14.32 -5.28 -1.66
N PRO A 99 -15.53 -5.66 -1.24
CA PRO A 99 -16.56 -6.12 -2.17
C PRO A 99 -17.05 -4.95 -3.05
N ALA A 100 -17.53 -5.25 -4.25
CA ALA A 100 -18.14 -4.27 -5.15
C ALA A 100 -19.56 -3.86 -4.70
N LEU A 101 -19.73 -3.55 -3.42
CA LEU A 101 -21.01 -3.22 -2.80
C LEU A 101 -20.89 -1.99 -1.91
N GLY A 102 -21.86 -1.09 -2.04
CA GLY A 102 -22.01 0.06 -1.17
C GLY A 102 -20.96 1.17 -1.38
N PRO A 103 -21.04 2.24 -0.60
CA PRO A 103 -20.22 3.45 -0.79
C PRO A 103 -18.83 3.36 -0.16
N MET A 104 -18.48 2.23 0.45
CA MET A 104 -17.26 2.06 1.25
C MET A 104 -17.15 3.14 2.34
N ASP A 105 -18.24 3.35 3.10
CA ASP A 105 -18.30 4.36 4.15
C ASP A 105 -17.14 4.21 5.13
N HIS A 106 -16.43 5.30 5.39
CA HIS A 106 -15.19 5.25 6.16
C HIS A 106 -15.42 4.80 7.60
N ALA A 107 -16.53 5.15 8.25
CA ALA A 107 -16.81 4.69 9.60
C ALA A 107 -17.14 3.18 9.62
N ALA A 108 -17.96 2.72 8.67
CA ALA A 108 -18.28 1.31 8.51
C ALA A 108 -17.04 0.44 8.23
N CYS A 109 -16.08 0.94 7.43
CA CYS A 109 -14.78 0.27 7.26
C CYS A 109 -14.06 0.11 8.60
N GLY A 110 -13.97 1.16 9.41
CA GLY A 110 -13.33 1.10 10.72
C GLY A 110 -14.01 0.13 11.70
N GLU A 111 -15.34 0.05 11.67
CA GLU A 111 -16.11 -0.95 12.42
C GLU A 111 -15.80 -2.37 11.95
N SER A 112 -15.77 -2.61 10.63
CA SER A 112 -15.42 -3.91 10.06
C SER A 112 -14.01 -4.35 10.45
N MET A 113 -13.03 -3.46 10.41
CA MET A 113 -11.65 -3.75 10.82
C MET A 113 -11.57 -4.15 12.30
N ARG A 114 -12.23 -3.39 13.19
CA ARG A 114 -12.28 -3.70 14.63
C ARG A 114 -12.98 -5.04 14.90
N ALA A 115 -14.11 -5.28 14.23
CA ALA A 115 -14.86 -6.53 14.36
C ALA A 115 -14.02 -7.73 13.91
N ALA A 116 -13.28 -7.61 12.79
CA ALA A 116 -12.40 -8.66 12.31
C ALA A 116 -11.30 -9.01 13.31
N VAL A 117 -10.62 -8.00 13.88
CA VAL A 117 -9.57 -8.22 14.89
C VAL A 117 -10.13 -8.94 16.12
N ALA A 118 -11.27 -8.50 16.64
CA ALA A 118 -11.92 -9.13 17.78
C ALA A 118 -12.34 -10.59 17.47
N PHE A 119 -12.96 -10.81 16.31
CA PHE A 119 -13.41 -12.12 15.86
C PHE A 119 -12.25 -13.13 15.78
N PHE A 120 -11.15 -12.77 15.12
CA PHE A 120 -10.02 -13.69 14.98
C PHE A 120 -9.26 -13.90 16.29
N ALA A 121 -9.20 -12.87 17.16
CA ALA A 121 -8.62 -13.03 18.50
C ALA A 121 -9.43 -14.00 19.38
N GLU A 122 -10.76 -14.01 19.24
CA GLU A 122 -11.64 -14.91 19.98
C GLU A 122 -11.63 -16.34 19.43
N HIS A 123 -11.76 -16.49 18.11
CA HIS A 123 -12.03 -17.79 17.50
C HIS A 123 -10.78 -18.52 16.96
N ILE A 124 -9.71 -17.80 16.66
CA ILE A 124 -8.45 -18.37 16.11
C ILE A 124 -7.22 -17.70 16.78
N PRO A 125 -7.13 -17.72 18.12
CA PRO A 125 -6.07 -17.01 18.87
C PRO A 125 -4.65 -17.47 18.54
N GLU A 126 -4.49 -18.70 18.05
CA GLU A 126 -3.22 -19.28 17.63
C GLU A 126 -2.65 -18.64 16.35
N TRP A 127 -3.49 -18.01 15.53
CA TRP A 127 -3.02 -17.36 14.29
C TRP A 127 -2.12 -16.16 14.59
N ARG A 128 -2.38 -15.41 15.67
CA ARG A 128 -1.56 -14.27 16.12
C ARG A 128 -1.16 -13.31 14.98
N PRO A 129 -2.14 -12.74 14.26
CA PRO A 129 -1.84 -11.78 13.20
C PRO A 129 -1.17 -10.54 13.78
N VAL A 130 -0.21 -9.97 13.05
CA VAL A 130 0.49 -8.72 13.47
C VAL A 130 0.04 -7.49 12.68
N ALA A 131 -0.66 -7.71 11.56
CA ALA A 131 -1.15 -6.64 10.70
C ALA A 131 -2.42 -7.04 9.94
N CYS A 132 -3.11 -6.03 9.42
CA CYS A 132 -4.01 -6.17 8.29
C CYS A 132 -3.27 -5.82 6.99
N ALA A 133 -3.50 -6.57 5.92
CA ALA A 133 -2.85 -6.36 4.62
C ALA A 133 -3.87 -6.33 3.47
N CYS A 134 -3.60 -5.53 2.44
CA CYS A 134 -4.47 -5.37 1.29
C CYS A 134 -3.64 -5.18 0.01
N THR A 135 -4.15 -5.67 -1.12
CA THR A 135 -3.69 -5.30 -2.47
C THR A 135 -4.91 -4.81 -3.23
N SER A 136 -4.89 -3.58 -3.71
CA SER A 136 -6.04 -3.04 -4.44
C SER A 136 -5.65 -1.83 -5.30
N TRP A 137 -6.39 -1.64 -6.38
CA TRP A 137 -6.39 -0.39 -7.15
C TRP A 137 -6.83 0.81 -6.30
N LEU A 138 -7.65 0.58 -5.26
CA LEU A 138 -8.08 1.60 -4.30
C LEU A 138 -6.93 2.14 -3.43
N LEU A 139 -5.77 1.50 -3.47
CA LEU A 139 -4.57 1.90 -2.73
C LEU A 139 -3.58 2.70 -3.59
N ASP A 140 -3.90 3.02 -4.84
CA ASP A 140 -3.06 3.93 -5.63
C ASP A 140 -2.99 5.31 -4.96
N ALA A 141 -1.80 5.70 -4.50
CA ALA A 141 -1.61 6.99 -3.85
C ALA A 141 -2.03 8.17 -4.74
N GLN A 142 -1.97 8.01 -6.07
CA GLN A 142 -2.39 9.03 -7.04
C GLN A 142 -3.88 9.41 -6.90
N LEU A 143 -4.72 8.53 -6.35
CA LEU A 143 -6.14 8.82 -6.12
C LEU A 143 -6.31 10.02 -5.19
N ALA A 144 -5.42 10.21 -4.22
CA ALA A 144 -5.44 11.36 -3.32
C ALA A 144 -5.08 12.70 -4.01
N ASP A 145 -4.42 12.64 -5.16
CA ASP A 145 -4.02 13.83 -5.92
C ASP A 145 -5.12 14.27 -6.90
N HIS A 146 -6.04 13.35 -7.24
CA HIS A 146 -7.09 13.56 -8.23
C HIS A 146 -8.51 13.55 -7.67
N LEU A 147 -8.71 13.17 -6.41
CA LEU A 147 -10.01 13.14 -5.72
C LEU A 147 -10.02 14.07 -4.51
N PRO A 148 -11.19 14.60 -4.11
CA PRO A 148 -11.27 15.44 -2.92
C PRO A 148 -10.89 14.65 -1.65
N PRO A 149 -10.31 15.31 -0.63
CA PRO A 149 -9.87 14.64 0.61
C PRO A 149 -11.02 14.03 1.43
N THR A 150 -12.27 14.40 1.10
CA THR A 150 -13.50 13.87 1.69
C THR A 150 -13.99 12.58 1.04
N ALA A 151 -13.46 12.20 -0.14
CA ALA A 151 -13.84 10.96 -0.81
C ALA A 151 -13.48 9.73 0.05
N ASN A 152 -14.40 8.76 0.13
CA ASN A 152 -14.20 7.55 0.94
C ASN A 152 -12.94 6.78 0.54
N ILE A 153 -12.64 6.70 -0.76
CA ILE A 153 -11.41 6.07 -1.29
C ILE A 153 -10.14 6.75 -0.73
N VAL A 154 -10.11 8.09 -0.73
CA VAL A 154 -8.97 8.87 -0.21
C VAL A 154 -8.82 8.71 1.30
N ARG A 155 -9.93 8.68 2.04
CA ARG A 155 -9.91 8.45 3.48
C ARG A 155 -9.44 7.02 3.80
N PHE A 156 -9.93 6.03 3.05
CA PHE A 156 -9.59 4.62 3.19
C PHE A 156 -8.10 4.38 2.93
N LEU A 157 -7.57 4.79 1.77
CA LEU A 157 -6.14 4.61 1.47
C LEU A 157 -5.25 5.36 2.48
N GLY A 158 -5.76 6.45 3.06
CA GLY A 158 -5.09 7.26 4.08
C GLY A 158 -4.80 6.53 5.40
N GLU A 159 -5.49 5.42 5.68
CA GLU A 159 -5.25 4.60 6.87
C GLU A 159 -4.06 3.65 6.71
N PHE A 160 -3.65 3.35 5.48
CA PHE A 160 -2.62 2.35 5.18
C PHE A 160 -1.24 3.00 5.02
N HIS A 161 -0.20 2.30 5.47
CA HIS A 161 1.12 2.49 4.89
C HIS A 161 1.13 1.78 3.54
N LEU A 162 1.33 2.52 2.47
CA LEU A 162 1.28 1.97 1.12
C LEU A 162 2.60 1.30 0.74
N LEU A 163 2.54 0.34 -0.18
CA LEU A 163 3.66 -0.43 -0.69
C LEU A 163 3.61 -0.47 -2.22
N PRO A 164 4.76 -0.41 -2.91
CA PRO A 164 4.80 -0.66 -4.33
C PRO A 164 4.38 -2.11 -4.61
N HIS A 165 3.69 -2.33 -5.72
CA HIS A 165 3.23 -3.67 -6.11
C HIS A 165 3.97 -4.14 -7.38
N PRO A 166 4.65 -5.30 -7.34
CA PRO A 166 5.25 -5.90 -8.53
C PRO A 166 4.20 -6.23 -9.59
N GLY A 167 4.47 -5.88 -10.84
CA GLY A 167 3.52 -6.13 -11.95
C GLY A 167 2.28 -5.24 -11.91
N ALA A 168 2.31 -4.15 -11.14
CA ALA A 168 1.15 -3.27 -10.99
C ALA A 168 0.63 -2.76 -12.34
N SER A 169 -0.69 -2.65 -12.48
CA SER A 169 -1.34 -2.19 -13.72
C SER A 169 -2.64 -1.42 -13.46
N ASP A 170 -3.13 -0.73 -14.48
CA ASP A 170 -4.44 -0.05 -14.46
C ASP A 170 -5.64 -1.00 -14.67
N ALA A 171 -5.40 -2.29 -14.93
CA ALA A 171 -6.44 -3.24 -15.31
C ALA A 171 -7.59 -3.31 -14.30
N GLN A 172 -7.29 -3.42 -13.00
CA GLN A 172 -8.32 -3.43 -11.94
C GLN A 172 -9.04 -2.07 -11.83
N THR A 173 -8.33 -0.95 -11.97
CA THR A 173 -8.95 0.39 -11.98
C THR A 173 -9.99 0.49 -13.09
N LEU A 174 -9.63 0.05 -14.30
CA LEU A 174 -10.48 0.13 -15.49
C LEU A 174 -11.65 -0.87 -15.43
N GLU A 175 -11.40 -2.11 -15.04
CA GLU A 175 -12.44 -3.12 -14.84
C GLU A 175 -13.50 -2.63 -13.84
N ARG A 176 -13.06 -2.13 -12.67
CA ARG A 176 -13.97 -1.78 -11.58
C ARG A 176 -14.72 -0.47 -11.80
N THR A 177 -14.20 0.43 -12.64
CA THR A 177 -14.81 1.73 -12.89
C THR A 177 -15.61 1.78 -14.20
N PHE A 178 -15.20 1.01 -15.21
CA PHE A 178 -15.75 1.08 -16.56
C PHE A 178 -16.18 -0.28 -17.13
N GLY A 179 -16.01 -1.38 -16.38
CA GLY A 179 -16.34 -2.73 -16.85
C GLY A 179 -15.27 -3.35 -17.75
N GLY A 180 -14.12 -2.71 -17.92
CA GLY A 180 -12.99 -3.23 -18.70
C GLY A 180 -12.09 -2.14 -19.27
N PRO A 181 -11.13 -2.51 -20.13
CA PRO A 181 -10.28 -1.56 -20.84
C PRO A 181 -11.08 -0.55 -21.67
N ILE A 182 -10.61 0.70 -21.71
CA ILE A 182 -11.22 1.76 -22.54
C ILE A 182 -10.47 1.85 -23.86
N ALA A 183 -11.16 1.59 -24.98
CA ALA A 183 -10.58 1.75 -26.31
C ALA A 183 -10.45 3.21 -26.76
N ASP A 184 -11.39 4.07 -26.33
CA ASP A 184 -11.45 5.49 -26.67
C ASP A 184 -11.79 6.32 -25.43
N LEU A 185 -10.81 7.07 -24.92
CA LEU A 185 -10.96 7.94 -23.73
C LEU A 185 -11.95 9.09 -23.94
N ASP A 186 -12.30 9.44 -25.19
CA ASP A 186 -13.32 10.45 -25.48
C ASP A 186 -14.74 9.93 -25.36
N ARG A 187 -14.89 8.60 -25.37
CA ARG A 187 -16.18 7.90 -25.21
C ARG A 187 -16.35 7.23 -23.86
N ALA A 188 -15.35 7.33 -22.98
CA ALA A 188 -15.44 6.80 -21.63
C ALA A 188 -16.58 7.47 -20.84
N PRO A 189 -17.39 6.72 -20.06
CA PRO A 189 -18.35 7.29 -19.12
C PRO A 189 -17.70 8.31 -18.18
N GLN A 190 -18.38 9.41 -17.87
CA GLN A 190 -17.85 10.49 -17.02
C GLN A 190 -18.91 11.03 -16.03
N GLU A 191 -19.82 10.16 -15.62
CA GLU A 191 -20.95 10.47 -14.74
C GLU A 191 -20.49 10.75 -13.31
N SER A 192 -19.51 9.99 -12.81
CA SER A 192 -18.95 10.14 -11.46
C SER A 192 -17.66 10.96 -11.43
N THR A 193 -17.35 11.54 -10.27
CA THR A 193 -16.07 12.23 -10.03
C THR A 193 -14.89 11.29 -10.21
N LEU A 194 -15.02 10.02 -9.81
CA LEU A 194 -13.99 9.00 -10.00
C LEU A 194 -13.71 8.74 -11.49
N GLN A 195 -14.75 8.56 -12.29
CA GLN A 195 -14.61 8.36 -13.74
C GLN A 195 -13.90 9.55 -14.41
N ARG A 196 -14.31 10.78 -14.09
CA ARG A 196 -13.66 12.00 -14.60
C ARG A 196 -12.20 12.10 -14.19
N ALA A 197 -11.88 11.80 -12.93
CA ALA A 197 -10.51 11.82 -12.42
C ALA A 197 -9.62 10.80 -13.15
N ILE A 198 -10.12 9.58 -13.37
CA ILE A 198 -9.38 8.53 -14.07
C ILE A 198 -9.09 8.94 -15.52
N VAL A 199 -10.12 9.38 -16.25
CA VAL A 199 -9.97 9.81 -17.66
C VAL A 199 -9.02 11.01 -17.76
N ALA A 200 -9.13 12.00 -16.88
CA ALA A 200 -8.25 13.17 -16.89
C ALA A 200 -6.78 12.80 -16.67
N HIS A 201 -6.48 11.94 -15.69
CA HIS A 201 -5.12 11.48 -15.42
C HIS A 201 -4.54 10.73 -16.64
N MET A 202 -5.31 9.81 -17.23
CA MET A 202 -4.88 9.07 -18.43
C MET A 202 -4.65 9.99 -19.63
N ARG A 203 -5.51 11.00 -19.85
CA ARG A 203 -5.34 12.00 -20.91
C ARG A 203 -4.07 12.85 -20.74
N SER A 204 -3.65 13.08 -19.51
CA SER A 204 -2.39 13.79 -19.22
C SER A 204 -1.13 12.92 -19.40
N GLY A 205 -1.29 11.66 -19.82
CA GLY A 205 -0.20 10.69 -19.96
C GLY A 205 0.10 9.91 -18.67
N GLY A 206 -0.66 10.16 -17.60
CA GLY A 206 -0.58 9.41 -16.35
C GLY A 206 -1.10 7.98 -16.50
N ARG A 207 -0.75 7.12 -15.53
CA ARG A 207 -1.18 5.73 -15.48
C ARG A 207 -1.56 5.34 -14.06
N TRP A 208 -2.72 4.73 -13.94
CA TRP A 208 -3.17 4.13 -12.69
C TRP A 208 -2.45 2.82 -12.44
N ARG A 209 -2.44 2.39 -11.18
CA ARG A 209 -1.78 1.16 -10.76
C ARG A 209 -2.41 0.66 -9.47
N ASP A 210 -2.49 -0.64 -9.31
CA ASP A 210 -2.70 -1.23 -8.00
C ASP A 210 -1.48 -1.07 -7.09
N ALA A 211 -1.75 -1.06 -5.79
CA ALA A 211 -0.74 -0.94 -4.76
C ALA A 211 -1.04 -1.91 -3.62
N GLY A 212 0.01 -2.22 -2.86
CA GLY A 212 -0.13 -2.89 -1.59
C GLY A 212 -0.33 -1.90 -0.44
N GLY A 213 -0.77 -2.42 0.69
CA GLY A 213 -0.74 -1.65 1.93
C GLY A 213 -0.95 -2.52 3.15
N PHE A 214 -0.52 -1.99 4.30
CA PHE A 214 -0.76 -2.64 5.59
C PHE A 214 -1.15 -1.63 6.68
N ILE A 215 -1.74 -2.16 7.74
CA ILE A 215 -1.96 -1.49 9.02
C ILE A 215 -1.48 -2.47 10.10
N LEU A 216 -0.50 -2.08 10.91
CA LEU A 216 -0.08 -2.88 12.07
C LEU A 216 -1.23 -2.90 13.08
N LEU A 217 -1.51 -4.03 13.71
CA LEU A 217 -2.65 -4.12 14.64
C LEU A 217 -2.47 -3.17 15.84
N ASP A 218 -1.24 -3.00 16.32
CA ASP A 218 -0.88 -2.03 17.37
C ASP A 218 -1.13 -0.56 16.95
N ASP A 219 -1.20 -0.29 15.65
CA ASP A 219 -1.46 1.04 15.08
C ASP A 219 -2.90 1.18 14.58
N LEU A 220 -3.78 0.18 14.81
CA LEU A 220 -5.16 0.21 14.33
C LEU A 220 -6.01 1.20 15.15
N ALA A 221 -5.76 2.49 14.90
CA ALA A 221 -6.52 3.63 15.38
C ALA A 221 -7.22 4.29 14.18
N TRP A 222 -8.24 3.62 13.66
CA TRP A 222 -8.92 4.01 12.43
C TRP A 222 -9.40 5.47 12.46
N GLY A 223 -9.12 6.23 11.40
CA GLY A 223 -9.47 7.64 11.27
C GLY A 223 -8.37 8.61 11.69
N THR A 224 -7.33 8.11 12.34
CA THR A 224 -6.16 8.94 12.71
C THR A 224 -5.16 9.09 11.56
N ARG A 225 -5.26 8.25 10.51
CA ARG A 225 -4.28 8.20 9.41
C ARG A 225 -2.85 8.08 9.94
N ARG A 226 -2.62 7.08 10.80
CA ARG A 226 -1.39 6.90 11.60
C ARG A 226 -0.07 7.01 10.81
N TYR A 227 -0.09 6.72 9.51
CA TYR A 227 1.08 6.74 8.63
C TYR A 227 1.16 8.00 7.74
N ARG A 228 0.39 9.05 8.03
CA ARG A 228 0.40 10.32 7.29
C ARG A 228 1.05 11.43 8.07
#